data_AF-A0AA39T8D6-F1
#
_entry.id   AF-A0AA39T8D6-F1
#
_cell.length_a   1.000
_cell.length_b   1.000
_cell.length_c   1.000
_cell.angle_alpha   90.00
_cell.angle_beta   90.00
_cell.angle_gamma   90.00
#
_symmetry.space_group_name_H-M   'P 1'
#
loop_
_entity.id
_entity.type
_entity.pdbx_description
1 polymer ?
#
loop_
_entity_poly.entity_id
_entity_poly.type
_entity_poly.pdbx_seq_one_letter_code
_entity_poly.pdbx_strand_id
1 'polypeptide(L)'
;MASFKIMAFLAMLVVVLLPMTALGFHDNMSPALAPFYEKVCEEVDCGKGKCKVDMKYPFSYICECEANWKRSTDDDVDDDLKFLPCIVPNCKLLLLLIIFQIRPKLDSFKLYGK
;
A
#
# COMPACT_ATOMS: atom_id res chain seq x y z
N MET A 1 -7.43 -48.57 -33.13
CA MET A 1 -8.72 -48.14 -32.53
C MET A 1 -8.65 -47.91 -31.01
N ALA A 2 -7.53 -48.20 -30.31
CA ALA A 2 -7.37 -47.91 -28.88
C ALA A 2 -6.95 -46.45 -28.56
N SER A 3 -6.22 -45.80 -29.48
CA SER A 3 -5.66 -44.46 -29.29
C SER A 3 -6.73 -43.33 -29.28
N PHE A 4 -7.78 -43.45 -30.10
CA PHE A 4 -8.85 -42.44 -30.17
C PHE A 4 -9.66 -42.31 -28.88
N LYS A 5 -9.85 -43.41 -28.14
CA LYS A 5 -10.59 -43.43 -26.87
C LYS A 5 -9.82 -42.73 -25.75
N ILE A 6 -8.50 -42.86 -25.75
CA ILE A 6 -7.60 -42.23 -24.77
C ILE A 6 -7.57 -40.72 -25.00
N MET A 7 -7.48 -40.26 -26.25
CA MET A 7 -7.53 -38.83 -26.56
C MET A 7 -8.87 -38.19 -26.20
N ALA A 8 -9.98 -38.90 -26.39
CA ALA A 8 -11.30 -38.41 -25.97
C ALA A 8 -11.41 -38.27 -24.43
N PHE A 9 -10.87 -39.23 -23.68
CA PHE A 9 -10.83 -39.17 -22.22
C PHE A 9 -9.94 -38.05 -21.70
N LEU A 10 -8.76 -37.87 -22.29
CA LEU A 10 -7.86 -36.77 -21.94
C LEU A 10 -8.49 -35.41 -22.25
N ALA A 11 -9.14 -35.27 -23.40
CA ALA A 11 -9.85 -34.04 -23.76
C ALA A 11 -11.01 -33.72 -22.79
N MET A 12 -11.78 -34.73 -22.41
CA MET A 12 -12.89 -34.55 -21.46
C MET A 12 -12.39 -34.22 -20.05
N LEU A 13 -11.30 -34.87 -19.61
CA LEU A 13 -10.65 -34.60 -18.32
C LEU A 13 -10.08 -33.17 -18.29
N VAL A 14 -9.46 -32.72 -19.37
CA VAL A 14 -8.96 -31.34 -19.53
C VAL A 14 -10.13 -30.36 -19.47
N VAL A 15 -11.22 -30.58 -20.24
CA VAL A 15 -12.42 -29.71 -20.21
C VAL A 15 -13.07 -29.65 -18.82
N VAL A 16 -13.08 -30.74 -18.06
CA VAL A 16 -13.61 -30.80 -16.68
C VAL A 16 -12.68 -30.15 -15.65
N LEU A 17 -11.36 -30.16 -15.88
CA LEU A 17 -10.35 -29.50 -15.03
C LEU A 17 -10.12 -28.02 -15.38
N LEU A 18 -10.61 -27.55 -16.53
CA LEU A 18 -10.52 -26.16 -16.98
C LEU A 18 -11.32 -25.08 -16.21
N PRO A 19 -12.18 -25.33 -15.20
CA PRO A 19 -12.92 -24.23 -14.56
C PRO A 19 -12.10 -23.19 -13.77
N MET A 20 -10.76 -23.16 -13.87
CA MET A 20 -9.91 -22.32 -13.03
C MET A 20 -9.09 -21.26 -13.77
N THR A 21 -9.23 -21.09 -15.10
CA THR A 21 -8.44 -20.08 -15.84
C THR A 21 -9.26 -19.04 -16.59
N ALA A 22 -10.58 -18.98 -16.36
CA ALA A 22 -11.41 -17.86 -16.82
C ALA A 22 -11.39 -16.65 -15.87
N LEU A 23 -10.34 -16.49 -15.05
CA LEU A 23 -10.03 -15.22 -14.40
C LEU A 23 -9.24 -14.37 -15.40
N GLY A 24 -9.93 -13.96 -16.47
CA GLY A 24 -9.46 -12.89 -17.32
C GLY A 24 -9.31 -11.64 -16.47
N PHE A 25 -8.13 -11.04 -16.53
CA PHE A 25 -7.83 -9.72 -15.99
C PHE A 25 -8.84 -8.71 -16.53
N HIS A 26 -9.87 -8.42 -15.74
CA HIS A 26 -10.73 -7.27 -15.92
C HIS A 26 -11.13 -6.78 -14.54
N ASP A 27 -11.11 -5.48 -14.37
CA ASP A 27 -10.95 -4.75 -13.12
C ASP A 27 -12.19 -4.76 -12.20
N ASN A 28 -12.88 -5.90 -12.06
CA ASN A 28 -14.12 -6.02 -11.27
C ASN A 28 -14.35 -7.37 -10.57
N MET A 29 -13.31 -8.17 -10.35
CA MET A 29 -13.33 -9.35 -9.49
C MET A 29 -12.88 -8.94 -8.08
N SER A 30 -13.63 -9.07 -6.99
CA SER A 30 -14.85 -9.80 -6.69
C SER A 30 -15.41 -9.22 -5.37
N PRO A 31 -16.67 -8.77 -5.29
CA PRO A 31 -17.30 -8.38 -4.03
C PRO A 31 -17.27 -9.47 -2.94
N ALA A 32 -16.97 -10.73 -3.31
CA ALA A 32 -16.86 -11.84 -2.38
C ALA A 32 -15.53 -11.89 -1.59
N LEU A 33 -14.48 -11.20 -2.06
CA LEU A 33 -13.20 -11.13 -1.34
C LEU A 33 -13.06 -9.84 -0.51
N ALA A 34 -13.92 -8.84 -0.73
CA ALA A 34 -14.00 -7.62 0.08
C ALA A 34 -13.91 -7.87 1.61
N PRO A 35 -14.64 -8.83 2.22
CA PRO A 35 -14.54 -9.07 3.66
C PRO A 35 -13.22 -9.71 4.11
N PHE A 36 -12.42 -10.28 3.21
CA PHE A 36 -11.07 -10.78 3.53
C PHE A 36 -10.05 -9.64 3.52
N TYR A 37 -10.23 -8.66 2.63
CA TYR A 37 -9.32 -7.53 2.54
C TYR A 37 -9.58 -6.47 3.62
N GLU A 38 -10.83 -6.30 4.08
CA GLU A 38 -11.12 -5.44 5.24
C GLU A 38 -10.39 -5.92 6.50
N LYS A 39 -10.29 -7.24 6.71
CA LYS A 39 -9.53 -7.82 7.83
C LYS A 39 -8.04 -7.51 7.79
N VAL A 40 -7.47 -7.24 6.60
CA VAL A 40 -6.06 -6.89 6.49
C VAL A 40 -5.77 -5.60 7.26
N CYS A 41 -6.64 -4.60 7.15
CA CYS A 41 -6.50 -3.35 7.90
C CYS A 41 -6.83 -3.46 9.40
N GLU A 42 -7.44 -4.57 9.84
CA GLU A 42 -7.63 -4.86 11.28
C GLU A 42 -6.38 -5.44 11.92
N GLU A 43 -5.54 -6.16 11.15
CA GLU A 43 -4.36 -6.86 11.67
C GLU A 43 -3.05 -6.09 11.43
N VAL A 44 -2.97 -5.25 10.40
CA VAL A 44 -1.76 -4.47 10.08
C VAL A 44 -1.69 -3.16 10.86
N ASP A 45 -0.52 -2.88 11.46
CA ASP A 45 -0.22 -1.59 12.08
C ASP A 45 0.62 -0.72 11.13
N CYS A 46 0.00 0.33 10.58
CA CYS A 46 0.68 1.33 9.74
C CYS A 46 1.46 2.37 10.55
N GLY A 47 1.47 2.29 11.89
CA GLY A 47 2.12 3.24 12.77
C GLY A 47 1.43 4.61 12.74
N LYS A 48 2.11 5.63 12.20
CA LYS A 48 1.58 6.99 12.06
C LYS A 48 0.96 7.21 10.69
N GLY A 49 0.05 6.32 10.33
CA GLY A 49 -0.63 6.30 9.05
C GLY A 49 -1.93 5.54 9.12
N LYS A 50 -2.73 5.65 8.06
CA LYS A 50 -4.00 4.94 7.90
C LYS A 50 -3.84 3.77 6.94
N CYS A 51 -4.31 2.59 7.34
CA CYS A 51 -4.41 1.47 6.42
C CYS A 51 -5.56 1.71 5.43
N LYS A 52 -5.31 1.42 4.16
CA LYS A 52 -6.31 1.45 3.09
C LYS A 52 -6.13 0.25 2.19
N VAL A 53 -7.23 -0.44 1.91
CA VAL A 53 -7.25 -1.57 1.00
C VAL A 53 -7.09 -1.08 -0.44
N ASP A 54 -6.11 -1.63 -1.16
CA ASP A 54 -5.86 -1.30 -2.55
C ASP A 54 -5.26 -2.51 -3.28
N MET A 55 -6.05 -3.11 -4.18
CA MET A 55 -5.71 -4.33 -4.92
C MET A 55 -4.59 -4.13 -5.94
N LYS A 56 -4.24 -2.89 -6.25
CA LYS A 56 -3.17 -2.58 -7.20
C LYS A 56 -1.79 -2.94 -6.63
N TYR A 57 -1.69 -3.07 -5.30
CA TYR A 57 -0.44 -3.31 -4.60
C TYR A 57 -0.25 -4.80 -4.26
N PRO A 58 1.00 -5.29 -4.18
CA PRO A 58 1.31 -6.72 -4.02
C PRO A 58 0.72 -7.34 -2.75
N PHE A 59 0.41 -6.54 -1.73
CA PHE A 59 -0.23 -6.99 -0.49
C PHE A 59 -1.71 -6.63 -0.38
N SER A 60 -2.32 -6.06 -1.43
CA SER A 60 -3.72 -5.63 -1.45
C SER A 60 -4.06 -4.54 -0.40
N TYR A 61 -3.07 -3.89 0.20
CA TYR A 61 -3.23 -2.74 1.07
C TYR A 61 -2.06 -1.75 0.92
N ILE A 62 -2.31 -0.53 1.37
CA ILE A 62 -1.33 0.54 1.50
C ILE A 62 -1.46 1.23 2.86
N CYS A 63 -0.36 1.78 3.35
CA CYS A 63 -0.34 2.65 4.52
C CYS A 63 -0.22 4.10 4.05
N GLU A 64 -1.27 4.91 4.19
CA GLU A 64 -1.24 6.36 3.92
C GLU A 64 -0.66 7.10 5.14
N CYS A 65 0.56 7.64 5.04
CA CYS A 65 1.21 8.32 6.15
C CYS A 65 0.53 9.64 6.54
N GLU A 66 0.48 9.92 7.83
CA GLU A 66 0.04 11.21 8.36
C GLU A 66 1.03 12.33 8.00
N ALA A 67 0.55 13.57 8.06
CA ALA A 67 1.39 14.73 7.82
C ALA A 67 2.63 14.72 8.74
N ASN A 68 3.80 14.98 8.15
CA ASN A 68 5.10 14.94 8.81
C ASN A 68 5.60 13.53 9.20
N TRP A 69 4.99 12.46 8.69
CA TRP A 69 5.52 11.10 8.79
C TRP A 69 5.88 10.57 7.42
N LYS A 70 6.91 9.75 7.38
CA LYS A 70 7.47 9.10 6.21
C LYS A 70 7.72 7.62 6.52
N ARG A 71 7.84 6.83 5.47
CA ARG A 71 8.29 5.45 5.54
C ARG A 71 9.81 5.43 5.69
N SER A 72 10.37 4.26 5.99
CA SER A 72 11.83 4.08 6.12
C SER A 72 12.60 4.23 4.79
N THR A 73 11.89 4.28 3.66
CA THR A 73 12.43 4.61 2.34
C THR A 73 12.03 6.03 1.95
N ASP A 74 12.86 6.71 1.17
CA ASP A 74 12.49 8.01 0.61
C ASP A 74 11.26 7.84 -0.28
N ASP A 75 10.26 8.73 -0.14
CA ASP A 75 8.98 8.67 -0.87
C ASP A 75 9.16 8.74 -2.40
N ASP A 76 10.34 9.11 -2.87
CA ASP A 76 10.72 9.21 -4.28
C ASP A 76 11.15 7.86 -4.89
N VAL A 77 11.32 6.82 -4.08
CA VAL A 77 11.78 5.49 -4.51
C VAL A 77 10.65 4.49 -4.26
N ASP A 78 9.91 4.23 -5.33
CA ASP A 78 8.94 3.15 -5.52
C ASP A 78 7.57 3.34 -4.87
N ASP A 79 6.60 3.69 -5.72
CA ASP A 79 5.16 3.60 -5.40
C ASP A 79 4.79 2.21 -4.86
N ASP A 80 5.54 1.17 -5.23
CA ASP A 80 5.33 -0.23 -4.85
C ASP A 80 5.58 -0.52 -3.36
N LEU A 81 6.25 0.38 -2.63
CA LEU A 81 6.58 0.21 -1.21
C LEU A 81 5.60 0.92 -0.25
N LYS A 82 4.44 1.36 -0.76
CA LYS A 82 3.42 2.05 0.04
C LYS A 82 2.80 1.23 1.16
N PHE A 83 2.99 -0.09 1.16
CA PHE A 83 2.59 -0.98 2.26
C PHE A 83 3.47 -0.83 3.52
N LEU A 84 4.65 -0.20 3.42
CA LEU A 84 5.54 -0.05 4.56
C LEU A 84 4.95 0.90 5.62
N PRO A 85 5.13 0.62 6.92
CA PRO A 85 4.66 1.47 8.01
C PRO A 85 5.30 2.87 8.04
N CYS A 86 4.57 3.82 8.60
CA CYS A 86 5.00 5.21 8.77
C CYS A 86 5.58 5.39 10.18
N ILE A 87 6.90 5.25 10.30
CA ILE A 87 7.63 5.34 11.57
C ILE A 87 8.69 6.44 11.60
N VAL A 88 9.00 7.06 10.46
CA VAL A 88 10.03 8.09 10.37
C VAL A 88 9.40 9.46 10.40
N PRO A 89 9.69 10.33 11.38
CA PRO A 89 9.26 11.72 11.33
C PRO A 89 9.99 12.46 10.20
N ASN A 90 9.28 13.33 9.49
CA ASN A 90 9.85 14.15 8.43
C ASN A 90 10.77 15.24 9.02
N CYS A 91 12.07 14.95 9.03
CA CYS A 91 13.10 15.82 9.58
C CYS A 91 13.22 17.18 8.85
N LYS A 92 12.85 17.26 7.56
CA LYS A 92 12.86 18.55 6.82
C LYS A 92 11.76 19.48 7.31
N LEU A 93 10.56 18.95 7.54
CA LEU A 93 9.43 19.73 8.09
C LEU A 93 9.68 20.10 9.55
N LEU A 94 10.27 19.21 10.36
CA LEU A 94 10.65 19.52 11.73
C LEU A 94 11.67 20.67 11.79
N LEU A 95 12.70 20.64 10.94
CA LEU A 95 13.70 21.72 10.85
C LEU A 95 13.07 23.05 10.40
N LEU A 96 12.16 23.03 9.41
CA LEU A 96 11.42 24.22 8.98
C LEU A 96 10.55 24.79 10.10
N LEU A 97 9.82 23.96 10.84
CA LEU A 97 9.03 24.40 11.99
C LEU A 97 9.90 25.01 13.07
N ILE A 98 11.06 24.42 13.38
CA ILE A 98 12.02 25.00 14.32
C ILE A 98 12.49 26.39 13.84
N ILE A 99 12.83 26.55 12.56
CA ILE A 99 13.22 27.86 12.00
C ILE A 99 12.05 28.86 12.06
N PHE A 100 10.83 28.45 11.74
CA PHE A 100 9.64 29.30 11.79
C PHE A 100 9.24 29.68 13.22
N GLN A 101 9.43 28.81 14.21
CA GLN A 101 9.17 29.10 15.62
C GLN A 101 10.29 29.94 16.26
N ILE A 102 11.53 29.81 15.79
CA ILE A 102 12.67 30.63 16.25
C ILE A 102 12.65 32.03 15.63
N ARG A 103 12.24 32.19 14.36
CA ARG A 103 12.15 33.51 13.70
C ARG A 103 11.46 34.61 14.53
N PRO A 104 10.23 34.43 15.05
CA PRO A 104 9.57 35.47 15.86
C PRO A 104 10.32 35.78 17.16
N LYS A 105 11.08 34.83 17.70
CA LYS A 105 11.90 35.01 18.91
C LYS A 105 13.19 35.79 18.61
N LEU A 106 13.78 35.62 17.42
CA LEU A 106 14.98 36.32 16.98
C LEU A 106 14.70 37.80 16.69
N ASP A 107 13.55 38.13 16.10
CA ASP A 107 13.13 39.51 15.84
C ASP A 107 12.87 40.29 17.14
N SER A 108 12.35 39.61 18.18
CA SER A 108 12.17 40.20 19.52
C SER A 108 13.49 40.45 20.25
N PHE A 109 14.49 39.58 20.06
CA PHE A 109 15.82 39.77 20.68
C PHE A 109 16.60 40.92 20.04
N LYS A 110 16.35 41.21 18.76
CA LYS A 110 17.01 42.33 18.04
C LYS A 110 16.47 43.71 18.45
N LEU A 111 15.26 43.78 19.02
CA LEU A 111 14.67 45.01 19.55
C LEU A 111 15.14 45.35 20.99
N TYR A 112 15.57 44.37 21.78
CA TYR A 112 16.03 44.59 23.17
C TYR A 112 17.55 44.80 23.30
N GLY A 113 18.29 44.64 22.19
CA GLY A 113 19.75 44.79 22.13
C GLY A 113 20.23 46.13 21.58
N LYS A 114 19.46 47.22 21.72
CA LYS A 114 19.85 48.57 21.31
C LYS A 114 19.82 49.55 22.47
#